data_AF-A0A541BA13-F1
#
_entry.id   AF-A0A541BA13-F1
#
_cell.length_a   1.000
_cell.length_b   1.000
_cell.length_c   1.000
_cell.angle_alpha   90.00
_cell.angle_beta   90.00
_cell.angle_gamma   90.00
#
_symmetry.space_group_name_H-M   'P 1'
#
loop_
_entity.id
_entity.type
_entity.pdbx_description
1 polymer ?
#
loop_
_entity_poly.entity_id
_entity_poly.type
_entity_poly.pdbx_seq_one_letter_code
_entity_poly.pdbx_strand_id
1 'polypeptide(L)'
;MSVSHALSVSHSRHFRAAVAAAALIATAGTVAGVAGAANAKADTVSSPQARFHAASDLFATLQFPARPAVEPAGSPQAAAPAPAEPAPPAPAPAEVTPDELARIVPRMPTEKVAEYVAPLNEAMARGGIDTPVRQAAFIAQLAVESDSFRTFQEYASGSDYEGRADLGNTQAGDGERYKGRGAIQITGRHNYESVSQYTGIDFVAHPELLEAPENAFTTAAWYWTSRNLNQVADSAGIVRVSEVVNGGHNALAQRVADFQRGLDVLIHP
;
A
#
# COMPACT_ATOMS: atom_id res chain seq x y z
N MET A 1 -35.65 19.81 -55.41
CA MET A 1 -34.57 20.61 -54.80
C MET A 1 -34.63 20.30 -53.30
N SER A 2 -34.03 19.24 -52.74
CA SER A 2 -32.60 18.93 -52.57
C SER A 2 -31.78 20.14 -52.13
N VAL A 3 -31.32 20.16 -50.87
CA VAL A 3 -29.89 20.02 -50.49
C VAL A 3 -29.78 19.66 -49.00
N SER A 4 -29.06 18.58 -48.73
CA SER A 4 -28.57 18.09 -47.45
C SER A 4 -27.50 18.99 -46.83
N HIS A 5 -27.37 19.03 -45.50
CA HIS A 5 -26.08 19.30 -44.86
C HIS A 5 -25.81 18.26 -43.78
N ALA A 6 -24.82 17.42 -44.07
CA ALA A 6 -24.05 16.63 -43.11
C ALA A 6 -22.82 17.45 -42.68
N LEU A 7 -22.32 17.22 -41.47
CA LEU A 7 -20.96 17.43 -40.92
C LEU A 7 -21.09 17.32 -39.39
N SER A 8 -20.25 16.66 -38.59
CA SER A 8 -19.01 15.91 -38.81
C SER A 8 -18.78 15.05 -37.56
N VAL A 9 -18.24 13.86 -37.75
CA VAL A 9 -17.76 12.95 -36.69
C VAL A 9 -16.44 13.48 -36.15
N SER A 10 -16.26 13.53 -34.82
CA SER A 10 -14.94 13.38 -34.20
C SER A 10 -15.06 12.61 -32.89
N HIS A 11 -14.43 11.44 -32.86
CA HIS A 11 -14.34 10.54 -31.72
C HIS A 11 -13.14 10.91 -30.84
N SER A 12 -13.33 10.85 -29.52
CA SER A 12 -12.35 10.28 -28.57
C SER A 12 -13.16 9.73 -27.39
N ARG A 13 -13.65 8.49 -27.42
CA ARG A 13 -12.93 7.29 -26.95
C ARG A 13 -11.76 7.68 -26.07
N HIS A 14 -11.87 7.47 -24.75
CA HIS A 14 -10.83 7.03 -23.78
C HIS A 14 -11.45 7.08 -22.38
N PHE A 15 -12.42 6.20 -22.08
CA PHE A 15 -12.85 5.93 -20.69
C PHE A 15 -13.50 4.55 -20.56
N ARG A 16 -12.86 3.52 -21.13
CA ARG A 16 -13.15 2.09 -20.88
C ARG A 16 -11.90 1.27 -21.22
N ALA A 17 -10.94 1.21 -20.30
CA ALA A 17 -9.83 0.27 -20.34
C ALA A 17 -9.22 0.14 -18.95
N ALA A 18 -9.74 -0.78 -18.12
CA ALA A 18 -8.99 -1.47 -17.05
C ALA A 18 -9.86 -2.49 -16.28
N VAL A 19 -10.77 -3.22 -16.94
CA VAL A 19 -11.33 -4.47 -16.38
C VAL A 19 -11.59 -5.42 -17.54
N ALA A 20 -10.58 -6.18 -17.96
CA ALA A 20 -10.71 -7.44 -18.70
C ALA A 20 -9.33 -7.98 -19.09
N ALA A 21 -8.80 -8.94 -18.33
CA ALA A 21 -7.93 -10.00 -18.85
C ALA A 21 -7.68 -11.06 -17.76
N ALA A 22 -8.45 -12.15 -17.80
CA ALA A 22 -7.96 -13.53 -17.69
C ALA A 22 -9.17 -14.48 -17.57
N ALA A 23 -9.71 -14.90 -18.71
CA ALA A 23 -10.59 -16.06 -18.79
C ALA A 23 -10.26 -16.86 -20.07
N LEU A 24 -10.17 -18.19 -19.88
CA LEU A 24 -10.03 -19.30 -20.85
C LEU A 24 -8.62 -19.49 -21.45
N ILE A 25 -8.07 -20.70 -21.62
CA ILE A 25 -8.60 -21.99 -22.13
C ILE A 25 -7.75 -23.14 -21.51
N ALA A 26 -8.31 -24.28 -21.07
CA ALA A 26 -8.26 -25.53 -21.85
C ALA A 26 -9.24 -26.61 -21.36
N THR A 27 -10.14 -27.01 -22.26
CA THR A 27 -10.89 -28.27 -22.27
C THR A 27 -10.28 -29.23 -23.29
N ALA A 28 -10.01 -30.47 -22.89
CA ALA A 28 -9.95 -31.62 -23.80
C ALA A 28 -10.19 -32.96 -23.05
N GLY A 29 -11.35 -33.58 -23.31
CA GLY A 29 -11.51 -34.97 -23.76
C GLY A 29 -11.12 -36.17 -22.87
N THR A 30 -12.15 -36.81 -22.32
CA THR A 30 -12.39 -38.22 -21.88
C THR A 30 -11.54 -39.36 -22.47
N VAL A 31 -11.16 -40.35 -21.61
CA VAL A 31 -11.50 -41.80 -21.72
C VAL A 31 -11.53 -42.45 -20.31
N ALA A 32 -12.42 -43.41 -20.10
CA ALA A 32 -12.77 -44.09 -18.83
C ALA A 32 -11.99 -45.39 -18.54
N GLY A 33 -12.00 -45.80 -17.25
CA GLY A 33 -11.65 -47.13 -16.70
C GLY A 33 -10.35 -47.12 -15.87
N VAL A 34 -10.20 -47.69 -14.68
CA VAL A 34 -10.95 -48.68 -13.87
C VAL A 34 -10.56 -48.48 -12.38
N ALA A 35 -11.45 -48.90 -11.48
CA ALA A 35 -11.45 -48.94 -10.02
C ALA A 35 -10.11 -49.01 -9.23
N GLY A 36 -10.10 -48.40 -8.03
CA GLY A 36 -9.12 -48.70 -6.99
C GLY A 36 -9.19 -47.85 -5.72
N ALA A 37 -9.94 -48.33 -4.73
CA ALA A 37 -9.78 -48.14 -3.28
C ALA A 37 -9.83 -46.72 -2.66
N ALA A 38 -10.81 -46.58 -1.76
CA ALA A 38 -10.96 -45.50 -0.80
C ALA A 38 -9.75 -45.38 0.13
N ASN A 39 -9.35 -44.14 0.41
CA ASN A 39 -8.89 -43.76 1.74
C ASN A 39 -9.15 -42.27 1.96
N ALA A 40 -10.18 -41.97 2.74
CA ALA A 40 -10.45 -40.62 3.22
C ALA A 40 -9.36 -40.24 4.23
N LYS A 41 -8.49 -39.30 3.86
CA LYS A 41 -7.69 -38.54 4.83
C LYS A 41 -8.26 -37.14 4.88
N ALA A 42 -8.68 -36.78 6.09
CA ALA A 42 -9.23 -35.49 6.46
C ALA A 42 -8.33 -34.35 5.96
N ASP A 43 -8.97 -33.36 5.34
CA ASP A 43 -8.40 -32.05 5.09
C ASP A 43 -7.96 -31.45 6.43
N THR A 44 -6.65 -31.45 6.65
CA THR A 44 -6.04 -30.71 7.74
C THR A 44 -6.02 -29.25 7.31
N VAL A 45 -6.86 -28.46 7.95
CA VAL A 45 -6.83 -27.00 7.91
C VAL A 45 -5.41 -26.56 8.24
N SER A 46 -4.68 -26.10 7.22
CA SER A 46 -3.35 -25.51 7.37
C SER A 46 -3.44 -24.33 8.33
N SER A 47 -2.65 -24.36 9.40
CA SER A 47 -2.63 -23.30 10.41
C SER A 47 -2.10 -21.98 9.81
N PRO A 48 -2.55 -20.80 10.27
CA PRO A 48 -2.14 -19.50 9.69
C PRO A 48 -0.68 -19.09 9.96
N GLN A 49 0.19 -19.99 10.44
CA GLN A 49 1.43 -19.64 11.15
C GLN A 49 2.65 -19.33 10.26
N ALA A 50 2.51 -19.15 8.94
CA ALA A 50 3.66 -19.12 8.02
C ALA A 50 3.72 -17.93 7.05
N ARG A 51 3.30 -16.71 7.45
CA ARG A 51 3.21 -15.55 6.52
C ARG A 51 4.36 -14.54 6.52
N PHE A 52 5.42 -14.73 7.30
CA PHE A 52 6.57 -13.80 7.35
C PHE A 52 7.92 -14.48 7.13
N HIS A 53 7.97 -15.48 6.23
CA HIS A 53 9.25 -16.07 5.86
C HIS A 53 9.89 -15.25 4.74
N ALA A 54 10.84 -14.41 5.16
CA ALA A 54 11.76 -13.59 4.40
C ALA A 54 11.28 -12.16 4.08
N ALA A 55 11.68 -11.18 4.90
CA ALA A 55 11.79 -9.78 4.48
C ALA A 55 12.99 -9.53 3.55
N SER A 56 13.44 -10.54 2.79
CA SER A 56 14.53 -10.39 1.83
C SER A 56 14.15 -9.53 0.62
N ASP A 57 12.85 -9.40 0.32
CA ASP A 57 12.36 -8.64 -0.84
C ASP A 57 11.75 -7.28 -0.48
N LEU A 58 11.58 -6.97 0.81
CA LEU A 58 10.89 -5.76 1.26
C LEU A 58 11.78 -4.51 1.25
N PHE A 59 13.10 -4.63 1.37
CA PHE A 59 13.98 -3.46 1.55
C PHE A 59 15.42 -3.64 1.02
N ALA A 60 15.59 -4.04 -0.24
CA ALA A 60 16.88 -3.86 -0.92
C ALA A 60 17.13 -2.37 -1.17
N THR A 61 17.86 -1.73 -0.25
CA THR A 61 18.40 -0.36 -0.27
C THR A 61 17.37 0.76 -0.49
N LEU A 62 16.93 1.37 0.62
CA LEU A 62 16.33 2.70 0.60
C LEU A 62 17.39 3.75 0.25
N GLN A 63 17.66 3.91 -1.05
CA GLN A 63 18.36 5.10 -1.53
C GLN A 63 17.33 6.16 -1.87
N PHE A 64 17.18 7.15 -1.00
CA PHE A 64 16.38 8.34 -1.27
C PHE A 64 17.25 9.60 -1.27
N PRO A 65 17.03 10.52 -2.23
CA PRO A 65 17.65 11.83 -2.18
C PRO A 65 17.16 12.60 -0.96
N ALA A 66 18.05 13.40 -0.37
CA ALA A 66 17.70 14.36 0.65
C ALA A 66 16.59 15.30 0.17
N ARG A 67 15.78 15.79 1.11
CA ARG A 67 14.71 16.76 0.92
C ARG A 67 15.15 17.87 -0.05
N PRO A 68 14.38 18.23 -1.09
CA PRO A 68 14.69 19.41 -1.87
C PRO A 68 14.69 20.63 -0.94
N ALA A 69 15.78 21.39 -0.98
CA ALA A 69 15.86 22.67 -0.28
C ALA A 69 14.76 23.60 -0.81
N VAL A 70 14.11 24.33 0.10
CA VAL A 70 13.23 25.44 -0.27
C VAL A 70 14.13 26.53 -0.84
N GLU A 71 14.13 26.72 -2.16
CA GLU A 71 14.83 27.84 -2.78
C GLU A 71 14.15 29.18 -2.41
N PRO A 72 14.91 30.24 -2.14
CA PRO A 72 14.34 31.56 -1.90
C PRO A 72 13.83 32.16 -3.22
N ALA A 73 12.67 32.81 -3.14
CA ALA A 73 11.98 33.41 -4.27
C ALA A 73 12.86 34.42 -5.05
N GLY A 74 13.04 34.15 -6.35
CA GLY A 74 13.65 35.08 -7.30
C GLY A 74 12.66 36.12 -7.84
N SER A 75 13.20 37.30 -8.16
CA SER A 75 12.55 38.53 -8.63
C SER A 75 11.76 38.42 -9.96
N PRO A 76 10.89 39.40 -10.31
CA PRO A 76 9.67 39.17 -11.08
C PRO A 76 9.88 39.07 -12.60
N GLN A 77 9.23 38.07 -13.20
CA GLN A 77 9.06 37.94 -14.64
C GLN A 77 7.73 38.59 -15.10
N ALA A 78 7.76 39.16 -16.30
CA ALA A 78 6.67 39.95 -16.90
C ALA A 78 5.31 39.24 -16.93
N ALA A 79 4.24 40.03 -16.78
CA ALA A 79 2.88 39.59 -16.54
C ALA A 79 2.33 38.68 -17.66
N ALA A 80 2.01 37.43 -17.27
CA ALA A 80 1.12 36.54 -17.99
C ALA A 80 -0.33 37.05 -17.93
N PRO A 81 -1.21 36.69 -18.89
CA PRO A 81 -2.62 37.08 -18.87
C PRO A 81 -3.30 36.60 -17.58
N ALA A 82 -4.28 37.38 -17.12
CA ALA A 82 -4.95 37.19 -15.83
C ALA A 82 -5.39 35.73 -15.64
N PRO A 83 -5.06 35.10 -14.49
CA PRO A 83 -5.47 33.74 -14.21
C PRO A 83 -7.00 33.66 -14.18
N ALA A 84 -7.54 32.60 -14.78
CA ALA A 84 -8.94 32.22 -14.59
C ALA A 84 -9.23 32.15 -13.09
N GLU A 85 -10.41 32.61 -12.69
CA GLU A 85 -10.89 32.56 -11.31
C GLU A 85 -10.65 31.15 -10.75
N PRO A 86 -9.97 31.00 -9.59
CA PRO A 86 -9.66 29.69 -9.06
C PRO A 86 -10.97 28.94 -8.81
N ALA A 87 -11.05 27.71 -9.33
CA ALA A 87 -12.15 26.82 -9.03
C ALA A 87 -12.36 26.76 -7.50
N PRO A 88 -13.62 26.68 -7.02
CA PRO A 88 -13.90 26.58 -5.60
C PRO A 88 -13.06 25.44 -4.99
N PRO A 89 -12.56 25.61 -3.75
CA PRO A 89 -11.75 24.58 -3.12
C PRO A 89 -12.53 23.26 -3.14
N ALA A 90 -11.87 22.20 -3.62
CA ALA A 90 -12.45 20.87 -3.57
C ALA A 90 -12.92 20.58 -2.14
N PRO A 91 -14.07 19.89 -1.95
CA PRO A 91 -14.50 19.50 -0.61
C PRO A 91 -13.36 18.76 0.09
N ALA A 92 -13.25 18.92 1.41
CA ALA A 92 -12.28 18.16 2.20
C ALA A 92 -12.40 16.68 1.85
N PRO A 93 -11.26 15.97 1.67
CA PRO A 93 -11.31 14.57 1.28
C PRO A 93 -12.09 13.77 2.32
N ALA A 94 -12.95 12.86 1.86
CA ALA A 94 -13.75 12.04 2.73
C ALA A 94 -12.83 11.16 3.59
N GLU A 95 -12.93 11.32 4.91
CA GLU A 95 -12.24 10.45 5.87
C GLU A 95 -12.90 9.07 5.87
N VAL A 96 -12.08 8.02 6.06
CA VAL A 96 -12.59 6.64 6.19
C VAL A 96 -13.21 6.49 7.58
N THR A 97 -14.47 6.06 7.64
CA THR A 97 -15.18 5.81 8.90
C THR A 97 -14.79 4.46 9.52
N PRO A 98 -15.07 4.24 10.83
CA PRO A 98 -14.85 2.93 11.47
C PRO A 98 -15.55 1.78 10.73
N ASP A 99 -16.81 2.00 10.33
CA ASP A 99 -17.62 0.99 9.63
C ASP A 99 -17.07 0.69 8.24
N GLU A 100 -16.59 1.70 7.52
CA GLU A 100 -15.91 1.50 6.25
C GLU A 100 -14.61 0.72 6.44
N LEU A 101 -13.75 1.10 7.38
CA LEU A 101 -12.50 0.39 7.64
C LEU A 101 -12.74 -1.09 7.98
N ALA A 102 -13.75 -1.38 8.81
CA ALA A 102 -14.14 -2.76 9.15
C ALA A 102 -14.66 -3.53 7.92
N ARG A 103 -15.41 -2.89 7.02
CA ARG A 103 -15.86 -3.50 5.76
C ARG A 103 -14.70 -3.72 4.78
N ILE A 104 -13.74 -2.81 4.71
CA ILE A 104 -12.56 -2.89 3.82
C ILE A 104 -11.61 -3.99 4.31
N VAL A 105 -11.39 -4.11 5.63
CA VAL A 105 -10.47 -5.10 6.23
C VAL A 105 -11.24 -6.01 7.21
N PRO A 106 -12.06 -6.96 6.70
CA PRO A 106 -12.98 -7.74 7.53
C PRO A 106 -12.29 -8.71 8.52
N ARG A 107 -10.98 -8.94 8.36
CA ARG A 107 -10.18 -9.73 9.29
C ARG A 107 -9.50 -8.89 10.38
N MET A 108 -9.68 -7.57 10.37
CA MET A 108 -9.19 -6.69 11.42
C MET A 108 -9.88 -7.01 12.75
N PRO A 109 -9.14 -7.10 13.88
CA PRO A 109 -9.76 -7.22 15.18
C PRO A 109 -10.65 -6.00 15.47
N THR A 110 -11.90 -6.23 15.89
CA THR A 110 -12.90 -5.17 16.06
C THR A 110 -12.45 -4.09 17.04
N GLU A 111 -11.72 -4.48 18.10
CA GLU A 111 -11.17 -3.57 19.10
C GLU A 111 -10.16 -2.58 18.52
N LYS A 112 -9.45 -2.95 17.45
CA LYS A 112 -8.45 -2.09 16.80
C LYS A 112 -9.05 -1.09 15.84
N VAL A 113 -10.26 -1.32 15.33
CA VAL A 113 -10.93 -0.41 14.37
C VAL A 113 -11.04 0.99 14.96
N ALA A 114 -11.55 1.09 16.19
CA ALA A 114 -11.71 2.37 16.88
C ALA A 114 -10.37 3.03 17.22
N GLU A 115 -9.35 2.23 17.54
CA GLU A 115 -7.99 2.72 17.84
C GLU A 115 -7.29 3.27 16.59
N TYR A 116 -7.46 2.61 15.43
CA TYR A 116 -6.60 2.84 14.27
C TYR A 116 -7.19 3.83 13.25
N VAL A 117 -8.51 3.99 13.20
CA VAL A 117 -9.16 4.81 12.17
C VAL A 117 -8.69 6.27 12.17
N ALA A 118 -8.56 6.89 13.34
CA ALA A 118 -8.12 8.26 13.48
C ALA A 118 -6.66 8.46 13.02
N PRO A 119 -5.66 7.72 13.56
CA PRO A 119 -4.27 7.88 13.11
C PRO A 119 -4.06 7.44 11.64
N LEU A 120 -4.84 6.48 11.13
CA LEU A 120 -4.83 6.11 9.71
C LEU A 120 -5.29 7.29 8.83
N ASN A 121 -6.43 7.91 9.14
CA ASN A 121 -6.92 9.08 8.39
C ASN A 121 -5.94 10.26 8.48
N GLU A 122 -5.36 10.51 9.65
CA GLU A 122 -4.39 11.58 9.84
C GLU A 122 -3.13 11.36 8.98
N ALA A 123 -2.64 10.12 8.91
CA ALA A 123 -1.51 9.75 8.04
C ALA A 123 -1.86 9.87 6.55
N MET A 124 -3.06 9.44 6.14
CA MET A 124 -3.54 9.58 4.76
C MET A 124 -3.67 11.06 4.36
N ALA A 125 -4.23 11.89 5.24
CA ALA A 125 -4.35 13.33 5.03
C ALA A 125 -2.97 14.00 4.87
N ARG A 126 -2.02 13.69 5.76
CA ARG A 126 -0.62 14.18 5.64
C ARG A 126 0.06 13.73 4.36
N GLY A 127 -0.26 12.53 3.89
CA GLY A 127 0.33 11.95 2.68
C GLY A 127 -0.37 12.34 1.37
N GLY A 128 -1.43 13.15 1.40
CA GLY A 128 -2.26 13.43 0.22
C GLY A 128 -2.88 12.16 -0.38
N ILE A 129 -3.19 11.18 0.47
CA ILE A 129 -3.83 9.90 0.12
C ILE A 129 -5.35 10.13 0.24
N ASP A 130 -5.88 10.92 -0.68
CA ASP A 130 -7.12 11.70 -0.49
C ASP A 130 -8.23 11.38 -1.49
N THR A 131 -7.99 10.42 -2.40
CA THR A 131 -9.01 9.86 -3.31
C THR A 131 -9.38 8.44 -2.88
N PRO A 132 -10.59 7.96 -3.17
CA PRO A 132 -10.99 6.58 -2.89
C PRO A 132 -10.00 5.54 -3.44
N VAL A 133 -9.42 5.80 -4.61
CA VAL A 133 -8.42 4.91 -5.23
C VAL A 133 -7.13 4.88 -4.41
N ARG A 134 -6.61 6.04 -4.00
CA ARG A 134 -5.38 6.12 -3.20
C ARG A 134 -5.59 5.50 -1.81
N GLN A 135 -6.71 5.82 -1.16
CA GLN A 135 -7.08 5.29 0.15
C GLN A 135 -7.23 3.77 0.12
N ALA A 136 -8.01 3.23 -0.84
CA ALA A 136 -8.17 1.80 -1.01
C ALA A 136 -6.82 1.10 -1.27
N ALA A 137 -5.98 1.67 -2.13
CA ALA A 137 -4.68 1.09 -2.45
C ALA A 137 -3.74 1.08 -1.23
N PHE A 138 -3.68 2.19 -0.50
CA PHE A 138 -2.87 2.30 0.72
C PHE A 138 -3.32 1.29 1.77
N ILE A 139 -4.62 1.28 2.11
CA ILE A 139 -5.19 0.35 3.11
C ILE A 139 -4.95 -1.10 2.71
N ALA A 140 -5.11 -1.45 1.44
CA ALA A 140 -4.89 -2.82 0.96
C ALA A 140 -3.44 -3.29 1.14
N GLN A 141 -2.45 -2.41 0.93
CA GLN A 141 -1.05 -2.75 1.18
C GLN A 141 -0.81 -2.97 2.69
N LEU A 142 -1.23 -2.03 3.53
CA LEU A 142 -1.02 -2.13 4.97
C LEU A 142 -1.74 -3.34 5.58
N ALA A 143 -2.95 -3.65 5.11
CA ALA A 143 -3.68 -4.83 5.55
C ALA A 143 -2.95 -6.14 5.24
N VAL A 144 -2.12 -6.19 4.21
CA VAL A 144 -1.29 -7.38 3.95
C VAL A 144 -0.03 -7.36 4.81
N GLU A 145 0.68 -6.24 4.88
CA GLU A 145 1.95 -6.13 5.64
C GLU A 145 1.78 -6.31 7.15
N SER A 146 0.61 -6.00 7.70
CA SER A 146 0.33 -6.01 9.15
C SER A 146 -0.56 -7.17 9.61
N ASP A 147 -0.74 -8.20 8.77
CA ASP A 147 -1.67 -9.31 9.01
C ASP A 147 -3.09 -8.81 9.34
N SER A 148 -3.65 -8.00 8.44
CA SER A 148 -4.95 -7.35 8.59
C SER A 148 -5.02 -6.49 9.87
N PHE A 149 -3.98 -5.70 10.12
CA PHE A 149 -3.84 -4.85 11.31
C PHE A 149 -3.80 -5.61 12.64
N ARG A 150 -3.52 -6.91 12.64
CA ARG A 150 -3.38 -7.71 13.87
C ARG A 150 -2.11 -7.35 14.63
N THR A 151 -1.04 -7.01 13.93
CA THR A 151 0.24 -6.66 14.56
C THR A 151 0.98 -5.61 13.75
N PHE A 152 1.73 -4.75 14.44
CA PHE A 152 2.74 -3.87 13.84
C PHE A 152 4.15 -4.31 14.19
N GLN A 153 4.32 -5.52 14.71
CA GLN A 153 5.60 -6.14 14.98
C GLN A 153 5.66 -7.48 14.23
N GLU A 154 6.75 -7.73 13.51
CA GLU A 154 6.95 -9.05 12.90
C GLU A 154 6.96 -10.15 13.97
N TYR A 155 6.45 -11.34 13.63
CA TYR A 155 6.46 -12.48 14.53
C TYR A 155 7.84 -13.18 14.62
N ALA A 156 8.68 -13.02 13.60
CA ALA A 156 10.03 -13.55 13.61
C ALA A 156 10.90 -12.82 14.66
N SER A 157 12.02 -13.45 15.05
CA SER A 157 12.99 -12.85 15.98
C SER A 157 13.72 -11.66 15.36
N GLY A 158 13.89 -11.63 14.04
CA GLY A 158 14.77 -10.70 13.32
C GLY A 158 16.22 -11.16 13.24
N SER A 159 16.56 -12.33 13.78
CA SER A 159 17.94 -12.86 13.74
C SER A 159 18.46 -13.05 12.32
N ASP A 160 17.58 -13.28 11.34
CA ASP A 160 17.93 -13.41 9.93
C ASP A 160 18.41 -12.08 9.30
N TYR A 161 18.19 -10.94 9.98
CA TYR A 161 18.69 -9.64 9.56
C TYR A 161 20.06 -9.30 10.16
N GLU A 162 20.61 -10.14 11.03
CA GLU A 162 21.90 -9.88 11.67
C GLU A 162 23.01 -9.80 10.62
N GLY A 163 23.85 -8.76 10.70
CA GLY A 163 24.97 -8.56 9.78
C GLY A 163 24.58 -8.19 8.34
N ARG A 164 23.28 -7.96 8.05
CA ARG A 164 22.81 -7.51 6.72
C ARG A 164 23.25 -6.07 6.44
N ALA A 165 24.38 -5.93 5.76
CA ALA A 165 24.97 -4.63 5.42
C ALA A 165 24.05 -3.76 4.53
N ASP A 166 23.24 -4.38 3.66
CA ASP A 166 22.25 -3.70 2.82
C ASP A 166 21.10 -3.07 3.62
N LEU A 167 20.87 -3.55 4.85
CA LEU A 167 19.92 -3.00 5.83
C LEU A 167 20.59 -2.04 6.82
N GLY A 168 21.91 -1.83 6.70
CA GLY A 168 22.72 -1.07 7.66
C GLY A 168 23.01 -1.81 8.97
N ASN A 169 22.62 -3.07 9.10
CA ASN A 169 22.81 -3.89 10.30
C ASN A 169 24.28 -4.33 10.39
N THR A 170 25.12 -3.46 10.94
CA THR A 170 26.58 -3.60 10.97
C THR A 170 27.13 -3.76 12.38
N GLN A 171 26.28 -3.62 13.40
CA GLN A 171 26.63 -3.80 14.80
C GLN A 171 25.98 -5.08 15.33
N ALA A 172 26.65 -5.73 16.29
CA ALA A 172 26.13 -6.96 16.89
C ALA A 172 24.77 -6.71 17.57
N GLY A 173 23.79 -7.53 17.22
CA GLY A 173 22.42 -7.45 17.75
C GLY A 173 21.48 -6.54 16.94
N ASP A 174 21.96 -5.95 15.85
CA ASP A 174 21.14 -5.11 14.97
C ASP A 174 19.96 -5.88 14.34
N GLY A 175 20.12 -7.17 14.07
CA GLY A 175 19.09 -7.97 13.42
C GLY A 175 17.79 -8.00 14.23
N GLU A 176 17.86 -8.46 15.47
CA GLU A 176 16.71 -8.51 16.36
C GLU A 176 16.24 -7.10 16.77
N ARG A 177 17.19 -6.19 17.00
CA ARG A 177 16.88 -4.81 17.42
C ARG A 177 16.06 -4.07 16.36
N TYR A 178 16.44 -4.17 15.08
CA TYR A 178 15.78 -3.48 13.96
C TYR A 178 14.98 -4.44 13.08
N LYS A 179 14.33 -5.41 13.72
CA LYS A 179 13.37 -6.30 13.07
C LYS A 179 12.15 -5.54 12.50
N GLY A 180 11.32 -6.18 11.68
CA GLY A 180 10.15 -5.55 11.06
C GLY A 180 9.16 -4.93 12.05
N ARG A 181 8.89 -3.63 11.91
CA ARG A 181 7.87 -2.90 12.70
C ARG A 181 7.06 -1.90 11.88
N GLY A 182 5.92 -1.48 12.42
CA GLY A 182 4.98 -0.56 11.80
C GLY A 182 4.06 -1.21 10.76
N ALA A 183 3.15 -0.42 10.21
CA ALA A 183 2.11 -0.90 9.30
C ALA A 183 2.63 -1.32 7.91
N ILE A 184 3.87 -0.95 7.56
CA ILE A 184 4.55 -1.31 6.31
C ILE A 184 5.87 -2.09 6.55
N GLN A 185 6.10 -2.60 7.77
CA GLN A 185 7.26 -3.44 8.12
C GLN A 185 8.63 -2.81 7.87
N ILE A 186 8.86 -1.61 8.41
CA ILE A 186 10.19 -0.97 8.45
C ILE A 186 11.19 -1.92 9.14
N THR A 187 12.26 -2.26 8.42
CA THR A 187 13.24 -3.27 8.83
C THR A 187 14.66 -2.77 8.57
N GLY A 188 15.59 -2.97 9.49
CA GLY A 188 17.01 -2.61 9.34
C GLY A 188 17.38 -1.23 9.86
N ARG A 189 18.56 -1.13 10.49
CA ARG A 189 19.10 0.10 11.12
C ARG A 189 18.97 1.33 10.22
N HIS A 190 19.41 1.24 8.97
CA HIS A 190 19.38 2.36 8.03
C HIS A 190 17.96 2.93 7.84
N ASN A 191 16.97 2.05 7.82
CA ASN A 191 15.58 2.43 7.62
C ASN A 191 15.01 3.07 8.88
N TYR A 192 15.36 2.54 10.06
CA TYR A 192 15.01 3.14 11.37
C TYR A 192 15.62 4.55 11.52
N GLU A 193 16.88 4.74 11.14
CA GLU A 193 17.55 6.05 11.11
C GLU A 193 16.81 7.02 10.16
N SER A 194 16.44 6.55 8.97
CA SER A 194 15.74 7.36 7.96
C SER A 194 14.37 7.84 8.46
N VAL A 195 13.57 6.95 9.05
CA VAL A 195 12.26 7.36 9.61
C VAL A 195 12.40 8.20 10.87
N SER A 196 13.47 8.01 11.64
CA SER A 196 13.78 8.87 12.79
C SER A 196 14.08 10.29 12.36
N GLN A 197 14.89 10.45 11.30
CA GLN A 197 15.18 11.77 10.72
C GLN A 197 13.93 12.44 10.16
N TYR A 198 13.05 11.68 9.50
CA TYR A 198 11.82 12.22 8.92
C TYR A 198 10.83 12.70 9.99
N THR A 199 10.64 11.91 11.04
CA THR A 199 9.63 12.18 12.09
C THR A 199 10.15 13.07 13.23
N GLY A 200 11.46 13.09 13.45
CA GLY A 200 12.07 13.67 14.64
C GLY A 200 11.97 12.79 15.90
N ILE A 201 11.49 11.55 15.77
CA ILE A 201 11.38 10.57 16.87
C ILE A 201 12.57 9.62 16.80
N ASP A 202 13.24 9.35 17.92
CA ASP A 202 14.41 8.46 17.95
C ASP A 202 14.00 6.97 17.97
N PHE A 203 13.67 6.42 16.81
CA PHE A 203 13.38 4.99 16.66
C PHE A 203 14.64 4.12 16.72
N VAL A 204 15.85 4.70 16.65
CA VAL A 204 17.09 3.94 16.77
C VAL A 204 17.32 3.54 18.22
N ALA A 205 17.12 4.49 19.14
CA ALA A 205 17.14 4.24 20.57
C ALA A 205 15.90 3.46 21.04
N HIS A 206 14.72 3.79 20.47
CA HIS A 206 13.40 3.27 20.87
C HIS A 206 12.65 2.63 19.69
N PRO A 207 13.13 1.49 19.15
CA PRO A 207 12.54 0.85 17.97
C PRO A 207 11.09 0.41 18.17
N GLU A 208 10.70 0.05 19.39
CA GLU A 208 9.34 -0.33 19.77
C GLU A 208 8.30 0.76 19.51
N LEU A 209 8.70 2.04 19.44
CA LEU A 209 7.76 3.14 19.17
C LEU A 209 7.14 3.06 17.78
N LEU A 210 7.74 2.33 16.83
CA LEU A 210 7.13 2.07 15.51
C LEU A 210 5.89 1.19 15.59
N GLU A 211 5.66 0.51 16.72
CA GLU A 211 4.48 -0.34 16.93
C GLU A 211 3.27 0.47 17.40
N ALA A 212 3.45 1.73 17.81
CA ALA A 212 2.35 2.63 18.15
C ALA A 212 1.59 3.04 16.87
N PRO A 213 0.24 3.04 16.85
CA PRO A 213 -0.54 3.27 15.64
C PRO A 213 -0.22 4.58 14.92
N GLU A 214 -0.05 5.68 15.66
CA GLU A 214 0.28 6.99 15.10
C GLU A 214 1.61 6.94 14.32
N ASN A 215 2.61 6.27 14.88
CA ASN A 215 3.93 6.12 14.27
C ASN A 215 3.89 5.10 13.11
N ALA A 216 3.19 3.99 13.29
CA ALA A 216 3.03 2.93 12.30
C ALA A 216 2.39 3.48 11.01
N PHE A 217 1.32 4.28 11.13
CA PHE A 217 0.65 4.88 9.97
C PHE A 217 1.43 6.07 9.41
N THR A 218 2.04 6.92 10.25
CA THR A 218 2.86 8.04 9.78
C THR A 218 4.07 7.55 8.96
N THR A 219 4.77 6.53 9.43
CA THR A 219 5.92 5.96 8.70
C THR A 219 5.49 5.18 7.44
N ALA A 220 4.30 4.58 7.43
CA ALA A 220 3.70 4.03 6.23
C ALA A 220 3.38 5.11 5.18
N ALA A 221 2.81 6.25 5.59
CA ALA A 221 2.56 7.38 4.70
C ALA A 221 3.88 8.00 4.18
N TRP A 222 4.93 8.05 5.00
CA TRP A 222 6.27 8.40 4.54
C TRP A 222 6.79 7.46 3.46
N TYR A 223 6.72 6.14 3.69
CA TYR A 223 7.13 5.13 2.70
C TYR A 223 6.40 5.34 1.37
N TRP A 224 5.09 5.56 1.46
CA TRP A 224 4.21 5.74 0.32
C TRP A 224 4.56 6.98 -0.49
N THR A 225 4.70 8.13 0.19
CA THR A 225 4.97 9.41 -0.47
C THR A 225 6.39 9.52 -0.99
N SER A 226 7.39 8.96 -0.31
CA SER A 226 8.78 8.98 -0.77
C SER A 226 9.01 8.21 -2.07
N ARG A 227 8.05 7.35 -2.47
CA ARG A 227 8.04 6.55 -3.70
C ARG A 227 6.99 7.01 -4.71
N ASN A 228 6.35 8.15 -4.47
CA ASN A 228 5.30 8.70 -5.32
C ASN A 228 4.15 7.70 -5.59
N LEU A 229 3.78 6.89 -4.58
CA LEU A 229 2.78 5.84 -4.77
C LEU A 229 1.35 6.37 -5.01
N ASN A 230 1.06 7.63 -4.68
CA ASN A 230 -0.17 8.30 -5.12
C ASN A 230 -0.27 8.29 -6.66
N GLN A 231 0.75 8.78 -7.35
CA GLN A 231 0.79 8.79 -8.80
C GLN A 231 0.73 7.38 -9.38
N VAL A 232 1.42 6.42 -8.76
CA VAL A 232 1.40 5.02 -9.20
C VAL A 232 -0.01 4.43 -9.07
N ALA A 233 -0.70 4.66 -7.96
CA ALA A 233 -2.06 4.22 -7.77
C ALA A 233 -3.01 4.83 -8.83
N ASP A 234 -2.86 6.13 -9.11
CA ASP A 234 -3.72 6.85 -10.05
C ASP A 234 -3.53 6.41 -11.51
N SER A 235 -2.28 6.13 -11.94
CA SER A 235 -1.98 5.88 -13.35
C SER A 235 -1.67 4.44 -13.71
N ALA A 236 -1.19 3.62 -12.76
CA ALA A 236 -0.72 2.25 -13.02
C ALA A 236 -1.45 1.17 -12.19
N GLY A 237 -2.23 1.58 -11.19
CA GLY A 237 -3.10 0.69 -10.42
C GLY A 237 -2.39 -0.23 -9.42
N ILE A 238 -3.19 -1.05 -8.73
CA ILE A 238 -2.78 -1.80 -7.54
C ILE A 238 -1.65 -2.82 -7.78
N VAL A 239 -1.57 -3.41 -8.98
CA VAL A 239 -0.50 -4.38 -9.29
C VAL A 239 0.86 -3.69 -9.26
N ARG A 240 0.97 -2.50 -9.87
CA ARG A 240 2.22 -1.75 -9.85
C ARG A 240 2.55 -1.22 -8.45
N VAL A 241 1.55 -0.78 -7.69
CA VAL A 241 1.73 -0.43 -6.27
C VAL A 241 2.31 -1.62 -5.50
N SER A 242 1.74 -2.82 -5.67
CA SER A 242 2.19 -4.05 -5.01
C SER A 242 3.65 -4.39 -5.33
N GLU A 243 4.06 -4.26 -6.60
CA GLU A 243 5.45 -4.52 -7.01
C GLU A 243 6.43 -3.56 -6.31
N VAL A 244 6.05 -2.29 -6.14
CA VAL A 244 6.89 -1.29 -5.48
C VAL A 244 6.92 -1.49 -3.96
N VAL A 245 5.84 -1.96 -3.36
CA VAL A 245 5.78 -2.24 -1.91
C VAL A 245 6.51 -3.52 -1.54
N ASN A 246 6.32 -4.58 -2.34
CA ASN A 246 6.78 -5.93 -1.98
C ASN A 246 8.03 -6.39 -2.72
N GLY A 247 8.49 -5.66 -3.74
CA GLY A 247 9.59 -6.10 -4.61
C GLY A 247 9.20 -7.23 -5.59
N GLY A 248 7.91 -7.62 -5.62
CA GLY A 248 7.42 -8.73 -6.42
C GLY A 248 5.89 -8.93 -6.30
N HIS A 249 5.44 -10.17 -6.48
CA HIS A 249 4.01 -10.53 -6.50
C HIS A 249 3.54 -11.32 -5.27
N ASN A 250 4.29 -11.27 -4.15
CA ASN A 250 3.88 -11.98 -2.95
C ASN A 250 2.55 -11.41 -2.42
N ALA A 251 1.60 -12.31 -2.15
CA ALA A 251 0.24 -11.99 -1.75
C ALA A 251 -0.55 -11.08 -2.73
N LEU A 252 -0.16 -10.98 -4.01
CA LEU A 252 -0.79 -10.07 -4.97
C LEU A 252 -2.30 -10.29 -5.09
N ALA A 253 -2.77 -11.55 -5.13
CA ALA A 253 -4.20 -11.85 -5.19
C ALA A 253 -4.98 -11.27 -3.99
N GLN A 254 -4.38 -11.31 -2.80
CA GLN A 254 -4.98 -10.74 -1.60
C GLN A 254 -4.98 -9.21 -1.66
N ARG A 255 -3.88 -8.59 -2.08
CA ARG A 255 -3.77 -7.11 -2.24
C ARG A 255 -4.81 -6.59 -3.24
N VAL A 256 -5.00 -7.28 -4.36
CA VAL A 256 -6.02 -6.94 -5.36
C VAL A 256 -7.43 -7.09 -4.78
N ALA A 257 -7.70 -8.17 -4.04
CA ALA A 257 -9.01 -8.39 -3.43
C ALA A 257 -9.35 -7.36 -2.35
N ASP A 258 -8.38 -7.00 -1.50
CA ASP A 258 -8.55 -5.99 -0.46
C ASP A 258 -8.69 -4.59 -1.07
N PHE A 259 -7.96 -4.29 -2.16
CA PHE A 259 -8.13 -3.05 -2.93
C PHE A 259 -9.52 -2.93 -3.56
N GLN A 260 -10.01 -3.98 -4.24
CA GLN A 260 -11.35 -3.97 -4.83
C GLN A 260 -12.43 -3.73 -3.78
N ARG A 261 -12.32 -4.40 -2.63
CA ARG A 261 -13.24 -4.16 -1.49
C ARG A 261 -13.18 -2.72 -1.00
N GLY A 262 -11.98 -2.14 -0.95
CA GLY A 262 -11.75 -0.72 -0.70
C GLY A 262 -12.53 0.19 -1.65
N LEU A 263 -12.42 -0.04 -2.95
CA LEU A 263 -13.14 0.73 -3.96
C LEU A 263 -14.65 0.59 -3.82
N ASP A 264 -15.14 -0.64 -3.65
CA ASP A 264 -16.56 -0.92 -3.50
C ASP A 264 -17.15 -0.15 -2.31
N VAL A 265 -16.43 -0.11 -1.17
CA VAL A 265 -16.86 0.59 0.03
C VAL A 265 -16.74 2.11 -0.10
N LEU A 266 -15.65 2.63 -0.65
CA LEU A 266 -15.37 4.08 -0.63
C LEU A 266 -16.02 4.85 -1.79
N ILE A 267 -16.38 4.17 -2.88
CA ILE A 267 -17.07 4.78 -4.04
C ILE A 267 -18.58 4.53 -3.98
N HIS A 268 -18.99 3.39 -3.40
CA HIS A 268 -20.39 2.99 -3.27
C HIS A 268 -20.73 2.70 -1.79
N PRO A 269 -20.68 3.73 -0.92
CA PRO A 269 -20.76 3.58 0.54
C PRO A 269 -22.04 2.93 1.08
#